data_AF-A0A8K0P4R1-F1
#
_entry.id   AF-A0A8K0P4R1-F1
#
_cell.length_a   1.000
_cell.length_b   1.000
_cell.length_c   1.000
_cell.angle_alpha   90.00
_cell.angle_beta   90.00
_cell.angle_gamma   90.00
#
_symmetry.space_group_name_H-M   'P 1'
#
loop_
_entity.id
_entity.type
_entity.pdbx_description
1 polymer ?
#
loop_
_entity_poly.entity_id
_entity_poly.type
_entity_poly.pdbx_seq_one_letter_code
_entity_poly.pdbx_strand_id
1 'polypeptide(L)'
;MKLYPSLFFTLLFLFTFTPFSNARGVNGGMECAVCTVVLGLTEQLAAIHNETLVAASMRICSMLPYPLKLYCSKSVNALEEFLSQEFPVTITPDVLCYALGVCYTDPEVGFCHLFPKPKMGLSTSVEVVKEYLRNANRSSLKKFPLLDSKRSPTFDICQVPGIKGICHLISRSFNLIAPALDVDQDWFSSFPWARGSFWRGRDCRDWDGKSYPGRVPSDGDVAHDSNCNGIYGMQTTDPIMPYEDSLCKGTGAQGLVYIGDSVGAHFHCPEAWMDPKQLSSETLQNITQWIFNEGDWPQLGFVTGYMNVTNSLLIKGYTDSIYLRLRARNRCNHRDYQNLSRNGASTKTVLKHAAGSLARNKTSDHPTFVIYGLFGNDVCNNFANTVEHMTTPKMMHENVMNLLERLDATLPNGSHVLLIGLVDGSFIYPTMSERIHPIVLFMTNMNDSMRAFELSGVLKKIAEKERFSSLEVHYLDNPLAQVMQEWEAKGNEVWELLDPVDSLHPSQIAQPLIADVLWRNLEEKYPYVLGDVNPHNDKIKQLFGDQGGH
;
A
#
# COMPACT_ATOMS: atom_id res chain seq x y z
N MET A 1 24.41 -31.93 12.38
CA MET A 1 24.35 -30.54 12.89
C MET A 1 23.10 -30.44 13.74
N LYS A 2 23.25 -30.33 15.07
CA LYS A 2 22.11 -30.21 15.99
C LYS A 2 21.62 -28.76 15.93
N LEU A 3 20.36 -28.57 15.54
CA LEU A 3 19.74 -27.24 15.39
C LEU A 3 19.36 -26.70 16.77
N TYR A 4 19.83 -25.49 17.04
CA TYR A 4 19.53 -24.71 18.25
C TYR A 4 18.22 -23.92 18.03
N PRO A 5 17.36 -23.75 19.03
CA PRO A 5 16.04 -23.12 18.89
C PRO A 5 15.97 -21.73 19.56
N SER A 6 15.53 -20.66 18.92
CA SER A 6 14.25 -20.33 18.27
C SER A 6 13.18 -20.17 19.36
N LEU A 7 13.00 -18.95 19.89
CA LEU A 7 11.83 -18.63 20.72
C LEU A 7 11.35 -17.18 20.75
N PHE A 8 12.02 -16.26 20.06
CA PHE A 8 11.86 -14.85 20.41
C PHE A 8 11.32 -13.94 19.30
N PHE A 9 11.53 -14.26 18.03
CA PHE A 9 11.15 -13.30 16.98
C PHE A 9 9.65 -12.98 16.92
N THR A 10 8.87 -13.97 17.32
CA THR A 10 7.46 -13.92 17.61
C THR A 10 7.06 -12.74 18.49
N LEU A 11 7.69 -12.54 19.65
CA LEU A 11 7.31 -11.50 20.61
C LEU A 11 7.80 -10.12 20.15
N LEU A 12 8.89 -10.06 19.40
CA LEU A 12 9.51 -8.80 19.03
C LEU A 12 8.73 -8.03 17.94
N PHE A 13 8.26 -8.74 16.91
CA PHE A 13 7.49 -8.13 15.83
C PHE A 13 6.02 -7.91 16.21
N LEU A 14 5.47 -8.79 17.05
CA LEU A 14 4.14 -8.58 17.61
C LEU A 14 4.11 -7.33 18.46
N PHE A 15 5.15 -7.05 19.24
CA PHE A 15 5.18 -5.86 20.09
C PHE A 15 5.33 -4.55 19.31
N THR A 16 5.75 -4.55 18.04
CA THR A 16 5.92 -3.33 17.22
C THR A 16 4.87 -3.15 16.12
N PHE A 17 4.19 -4.23 15.68
CA PHE A 17 3.23 -4.19 14.57
C PHE A 17 1.78 -4.58 14.92
N THR A 18 1.47 -5.00 16.16
CA THR A 18 0.12 -5.52 16.49
C THR A 18 -1.03 -4.53 16.67
N PRO A 19 -0.93 -3.18 16.66
CA PRO A 19 -2.14 -2.43 16.97
C PRO A 19 -3.07 -2.24 15.76
N PHE A 20 -2.73 -2.74 14.56
CA PHE A 20 -3.45 -2.37 13.34
C PHE A 20 -4.46 -3.39 12.80
N SER A 21 -4.53 -4.61 13.36
CA SER A 21 -5.51 -5.61 12.92
C SER A 21 -6.42 -6.04 14.07
N ASN A 22 -7.65 -5.52 14.10
CA ASN A 22 -8.72 -6.04 14.96
C ASN A 22 -9.37 -7.32 14.38
N ALA A 23 -8.89 -7.84 13.25
CA ALA A 23 -9.43 -9.03 12.61
C ALA A 23 -8.55 -10.24 12.96
N ARG A 24 -9.07 -11.14 13.80
CA ARG A 24 -8.45 -12.44 14.05
C ARG A 24 -8.53 -13.26 12.76
N GLY A 25 -7.40 -13.43 12.08
CA GLY A 25 -7.30 -14.35 10.95
C GLY A 25 -7.20 -15.81 11.40
N VAL A 26 -7.41 -16.73 10.46
CA VAL A 26 -7.31 -18.17 10.68
C VAL A 26 -5.96 -18.53 11.31
N ASN A 27 -5.99 -19.36 12.34
CA ASN A 27 -4.84 -19.85 13.10
C ASN A 27 -3.93 -18.77 13.72
N GLY A 28 -4.48 -17.58 13.97
CA GLY A 28 -3.71 -16.42 14.44
C GLY A 28 -3.27 -15.48 13.33
N GLY A 29 -3.68 -15.70 12.08
CA GLY A 29 -3.65 -14.69 11.01
C GLY A 29 -2.27 -14.07 10.78
N MET A 30 -2.25 -12.73 10.71
CA MET A 30 -1.04 -11.96 10.42
C MET A 30 0.02 -12.15 11.51
N GLU A 31 -0.40 -12.21 12.76
CA GLU A 31 0.46 -12.44 13.92
C GLU A 31 1.22 -13.76 13.81
N CYS A 32 0.52 -14.82 13.37
CA CYS A 32 1.11 -16.12 13.11
C CYS A 32 2.08 -16.07 11.90
N ALA A 33 1.66 -15.46 10.78
CA ALA A 33 2.50 -15.36 9.58
C ALA A 33 3.81 -14.59 9.85
N VAL A 34 3.72 -13.43 10.50
CA VAL A 34 4.89 -12.62 10.90
C VAL A 34 5.81 -13.42 11.80
N CYS A 35 5.26 -14.11 12.80
CA CYS A 35 6.05 -14.96 13.68
C CYS A 35 6.89 -15.97 12.89
N THR A 36 6.22 -16.74 12.02
CA THR A 36 6.84 -17.82 11.25
C THR A 36 7.90 -17.28 10.31
N VAL A 37 7.59 -16.22 9.56
CA VAL A 37 8.50 -15.59 8.59
C VAL A 37 9.77 -15.12 9.26
N VAL A 38 9.66 -14.32 10.32
CA VAL A 38 10.86 -13.67 10.83
C VAL A 38 11.73 -14.62 11.65
N LEU A 39 11.15 -15.63 12.29
CA LEU A 39 11.92 -16.76 12.82
C LEU A 39 12.67 -17.49 11.71
N GLY A 40 12.02 -17.75 10.57
CA GLY A 40 12.67 -18.35 9.40
C GLY A 40 13.84 -17.52 8.88
N LEU A 41 13.69 -16.19 8.77
CA LEU A 41 14.77 -15.28 8.36
C LEU A 41 15.93 -15.27 9.35
N THR A 42 15.64 -15.30 10.65
CA THR A 42 16.66 -15.29 11.72
C THR A 42 17.45 -16.59 11.74
N GLU A 43 16.78 -17.74 11.56
CA GLU A 43 17.44 -19.03 11.44
C GLU A 43 18.37 -19.08 10.22
N GLN A 44 17.92 -18.55 9.08
CA GLN A 44 18.74 -18.46 7.89
C GLN A 44 19.95 -17.53 8.09
N LEU A 45 19.76 -16.36 8.72
CA LEU A 45 20.86 -15.45 9.05
C LEU A 45 21.89 -16.08 10.00
N ALA A 46 21.41 -16.75 11.06
CA ALA A 46 22.27 -17.46 11.99
C ALA A 46 23.11 -18.53 11.30
N ALA A 47 22.51 -19.27 10.35
CA ALA A 47 23.20 -20.26 9.54
C ALA A 47 24.24 -19.62 8.60
N ILE A 48 23.89 -18.51 7.93
CA ILE A 48 24.79 -17.79 7.01
C ILE A 48 26.01 -17.24 7.75
N HIS A 49 25.82 -16.66 8.93
CA HIS A 49 26.88 -16.02 9.70
C HIS A 49 27.56 -16.94 10.72
N ASN A 50 27.15 -18.22 10.79
CA ASN A 50 27.62 -19.19 11.77
C ASN A 50 27.59 -18.64 13.20
N GLU A 51 26.47 -18.02 13.56
CA GLU A 51 26.27 -17.36 14.85
C GLU A 51 25.08 -17.97 15.60
N THR A 52 24.97 -17.66 16.89
CA THR A 52 23.80 -18.07 17.67
C THR A 52 22.57 -17.28 17.22
N LEU A 53 21.37 -17.81 17.48
CA LEU A 53 20.13 -17.08 17.18
C LEU A 53 20.02 -15.77 17.97
N VAL A 54 20.58 -15.68 19.18
CA VAL A 54 20.69 -14.43 19.94
C VAL A 54 21.54 -13.42 19.17
N ALA A 55 22.70 -13.84 18.68
CA ALA A 55 23.60 -12.99 17.92
C ALA A 55 22.95 -12.53 16.59
N ALA A 56 22.30 -13.44 15.86
CA ALA A 56 21.54 -13.12 14.65
C ALA A 56 20.36 -12.17 14.92
N SER A 57 19.65 -12.35 16.04
CA SER A 57 18.58 -11.44 16.45
C SER A 57 19.12 -10.05 16.78
N MET A 58 20.22 -9.97 17.54
CA MET A 58 20.89 -8.70 17.83
C MET A 58 21.43 -8.02 16.57
N ARG A 59 21.89 -8.81 15.59
CA ARG A 59 22.28 -8.32 14.27
C ARG A 59 21.11 -7.67 13.56
N ILE A 60 19.95 -8.32 13.48
CA ILE A 60 18.73 -7.71 12.90
C ILE A 60 18.35 -6.44 13.67
N CYS A 61 18.38 -6.46 15.00
CA CYS A 61 18.12 -5.26 15.80
C CYS A 61 19.06 -4.10 15.49
N SER A 62 20.33 -4.40 15.26
CA SER A 62 21.34 -3.39 14.94
C SER A 62 21.10 -2.73 13.58
N MET A 63 20.39 -3.43 12.68
CA MET A 63 20.03 -2.96 11.33
C MET A 63 18.79 -2.06 11.31
N LEU A 64 17.92 -2.13 12.32
CA LEU A 64 16.72 -1.29 12.40
C LEU A 64 17.06 0.19 12.68
N PRO A 65 16.23 1.13 12.19
CA PRO A 65 16.37 2.55 12.56
C PRO A 65 15.92 2.81 14.01
N TYR A 66 16.34 3.93 14.58
CA TYR A 66 15.79 4.42 15.86
C TYR A 66 14.34 4.90 15.66
N PRO A 67 13.40 4.65 16.60
CA PRO A 67 13.56 3.97 17.89
C PRO A 67 13.39 2.44 17.85
N LEU A 68 13.06 1.84 16.70
CA LEU A 68 12.81 0.40 16.56
C LEU A 68 13.99 -0.46 17.05
N LYS A 69 15.23 -0.06 16.73
CA LYS A 69 16.45 -0.68 17.24
C LYS A 69 16.49 -0.81 18.77
N LEU A 70 16.10 0.25 19.49
CA LEU A 70 16.14 0.25 20.95
C LEU A 70 15.14 -0.76 21.53
N TYR A 71 13.92 -0.79 21.00
CA TYR A 71 12.89 -1.74 21.41
C TYR A 71 13.30 -3.17 21.05
N CYS A 72 13.89 -3.36 19.87
CA CYS A 72 14.44 -4.62 19.41
C CYS A 72 15.49 -5.16 20.39
N SER A 73 16.57 -4.42 20.61
CA SER A 73 17.69 -4.86 21.44
C SER A 73 17.31 -5.09 22.89
N LYS A 74 16.48 -4.23 23.50
CA LYS A 74 16.00 -4.43 24.87
C LYS A 74 15.27 -5.75 25.04
N SER A 75 14.48 -6.09 24.03
CA SER A 75 13.64 -7.28 24.09
C SER A 75 14.45 -8.55 23.82
N VAL A 76 15.46 -8.52 22.92
CA VAL A 76 16.41 -9.65 22.76
C VAL A 76 17.17 -9.90 24.07
N ASN A 77 17.72 -8.85 24.69
CA ASN A 77 18.50 -8.97 25.93
C ASN A 77 17.65 -9.51 27.10
N ALA A 78 16.38 -9.12 27.18
CA ALA A 78 15.49 -9.61 28.23
C ALA A 78 15.19 -11.11 28.12
N LEU A 79 15.47 -11.72 26.97
CA LEU A 79 15.13 -13.11 26.65
C LEU A 79 16.35 -13.93 26.22
N GLU A 80 17.56 -13.45 26.52
CA GLU A 80 18.83 -14.12 26.24
C GLU A 80 18.95 -15.48 26.96
N GLU A 81 18.58 -15.55 28.24
CA GLU A 81 18.53 -16.80 29.03
C GLU A 81 17.61 -17.85 28.41
N PHE A 82 16.60 -17.38 27.68
CA PHE A 82 15.63 -18.22 27.00
C PHE A 82 16.23 -18.76 25.67
N LEU A 83 16.76 -17.87 24.85
CA LEU A 83 17.22 -18.14 23.48
C LEU A 83 18.45 -19.06 23.38
N SER A 84 19.07 -19.37 24.52
CA SER A 84 20.26 -20.21 24.62
C SER A 84 19.95 -21.67 24.95
N GLN A 85 18.67 -22.06 25.05
CA GLN A 85 18.27 -23.40 25.47
C GLN A 85 18.22 -24.39 24.30
N GLU A 86 18.69 -25.63 24.50
CA GLU A 86 18.54 -26.71 23.51
C GLU A 86 17.23 -27.50 23.73
N PHE A 87 16.45 -27.71 22.66
CA PHE A 87 15.27 -28.57 22.71
C PHE A 87 15.58 -29.98 22.18
N PRO A 88 14.87 -31.01 22.68
CA PRO A 88 15.10 -32.40 22.29
C PRO A 88 14.53 -32.80 20.91
N VAL A 89 13.87 -31.88 20.22
CA VAL A 89 13.15 -32.15 18.95
C VAL A 89 13.52 -31.13 17.88
N THR A 90 13.35 -31.50 16.61
CA THR A 90 13.47 -30.54 15.50
C THR A 90 12.36 -29.51 15.61
N ILE A 91 12.76 -28.24 15.68
CA ILE A 91 11.85 -27.11 15.76
C ILE A 91 11.94 -26.36 14.46
N THR A 92 10.81 -26.28 13.78
CA THR A 92 10.63 -25.33 12.70
C THR A 92 10.02 -24.04 13.26
N PRO A 93 10.15 -22.91 12.57
CA PRO A 93 9.48 -21.67 12.94
C PRO A 93 7.99 -21.86 13.26
N ASP A 94 7.27 -22.66 12.47
CA ASP A 94 5.85 -22.97 12.71
C ASP A 94 5.61 -23.61 14.09
N VAL A 95 6.32 -24.70 14.40
CA VAL A 95 6.20 -25.45 15.67
C VAL A 95 6.32 -24.51 16.84
N LEU A 96 7.30 -23.62 16.74
CA LEU A 96 7.60 -22.69 17.77
C LEU A 96 6.51 -21.62 17.94
N CYS A 97 6.05 -21.01 16.84
CA CYS A 97 4.97 -20.02 16.89
C CYS A 97 3.69 -20.58 17.53
N TYR A 98 3.39 -21.85 17.26
CA TYR A 98 2.29 -22.58 17.91
C TYR A 98 2.57 -22.90 19.38
N ALA A 99 3.81 -23.27 19.74
CA ALA A 99 4.17 -23.55 21.12
C ALA A 99 4.13 -22.29 21.99
N LEU A 100 4.42 -21.13 21.41
CA LEU A 100 4.33 -19.82 22.06
C LEU A 100 2.92 -19.27 22.19
N GLY A 101 1.94 -19.89 21.52
CA GLY A 101 0.54 -19.45 21.52
C GLY A 101 0.28 -18.21 20.66
N VAL A 102 1.19 -17.86 19.75
CA VAL A 102 0.98 -16.81 18.76
C VAL A 102 0.24 -17.34 17.55
N CYS A 103 0.68 -18.47 17.04
CA CYS A 103 -0.18 -19.30 16.22
C CYS A 103 -1.06 -20.15 17.14
N TYR A 104 -2.30 -20.35 16.76
CA TYR A 104 -3.22 -21.27 17.42
C TYR A 104 -3.99 -22.07 16.38
N THR A 105 -4.63 -23.15 16.80
CA THR A 105 -5.34 -24.05 15.89
C THR A 105 -6.84 -23.76 15.98
N ASP A 106 -7.43 -23.30 14.89
CA ASP A 106 -8.88 -23.23 14.75
C ASP A 106 -9.41 -24.66 14.50
N PRO A 107 -10.46 -25.10 15.23
CA PRO A 107 -10.92 -26.48 15.20
C PRO A 107 -11.25 -27.03 13.80
N GLU A 108 -11.73 -26.17 12.90
CA GLU A 108 -12.18 -26.56 11.56
C GLU A 108 -11.06 -26.60 10.51
N VAL A 109 -9.94 -25.91 10.77
CA VAL A 109 -8.85 -25.75 9.78
C VAL A 109 -7.66 -26.66 10.09
N GLY A 110 -7.45 -27.00 11.36
CA GLY A 110 -6.25 -27.73 11.78
C GLY A 110 -4.99 -26.84 11.68
N PHE A 111 -3.80 -27.43 11.73
CA PHE A 111 -2.56 -26.66 11.73
C PHE A 111 -2.16 -26.18 10.33
N CYS A 112 -1.75 -24.91 10.23
CA CYS A 112 -0.98 -24.39 9.11
C CYS A 112 0.51 -24.70 9.31
N HIS A 113 1.25 -24.88 8.21
CA HIS A 113 2.71 -25.02 8.25
C HIS A 113 3.31 -24.40 6.99
N LEU A 114 4.38 -23.62 7.16
CA LEU A 114 5.18 -23.07 6.07
C LEU A 114 6.41 -23.94 5.80
N PHE A 115 7.00 -24.51 6.85
CA PHE A 115 8.21 -25.31 6.80
C PHE A 115 7.89 -26.82 6.71
N PRO A 116 8.85 -27.64 6.24
CA PRO A 116 8.68 -29.09 6.21
C PRO A 116 8.31 -29.65 7.58
N LYS A 117 7.25 -30.46 7.63
CA LYS A 117 6.74 -31.02 8.89
C LYS A 117 7.84 -31.80 9.63
N PRO A 118 7.96 -31.63 10.96
CA PRO A 118 8.85 -32.47 11.76
C PRO A 118 8.51 -33.95 11.62
N LYS A 119 9.51 -34.84 11.72
CA LYS A 119 9.31 -36.29 11.60
C LYS A 119 8.28 -36.87 12.56
N MET A 120 8.14 -36.28 13.75
CA MET A 120 7.19 -36.73 14.78
C MET A 120 5.78 -36.15 14.60
N GLY A 121 5.55 -35.35 13.56
CA GLY A 121 4.30 -34.63 13.35
C GLY A 121 4.26 -33.29 14.09
N LEU A 122 3.62 -32.31 13.46
CA LEU A 122 3.60 -30.92 13.93
C LEU A 122 2.94 -30.77 15.31
N SER A 123 1.76 -31.38 15.51
CA SER A 123 1.03 -31.33 16.79
C SER A 123 1.86 -31.90 17.95
N THR A 124 2.51 -33.05 17.75
CA THR A 124 3.36 -33.67 18.78
C THR A 124 4.59 -32.83 19.07
N SER A 125 5.24 -32.26 18.05
CA SER A 125 6.36 -31.33 18.25
C SER A 125 5.95 -30.11 19.07
N VAL A 126 4.79 -29.52 18.77
CA VAL A 126 4.25 -28.37 19.50
C VAL A 126 4.06 -28.69 20.98
N GLU A 127 3.45 -29.83 21.31
CA GLU A 127 3.23 -30.22 22.72
C GLU A 127 4.53 -30.51 23.46
N VAL A 128 5.51 -31.18 22.84
CA VAL A 128 6.83 -31.40 23.45
C VAL A 128 7.52 -30.08 23.79
N VAL A 129 7.47 -29.10 22.88
CA VAL A 129 8.05 -27.78 23.12
C VAL A 129 7.28 -27.04 24.23
N LYS A 130 5.94 -27.07 24.23
CA LYS A 130 5.13 -26.48 25.31
C LYS A 130 5.46 -27.08 26.68
N GLU A 131 5.62 -28.39 26.77
CA GLU A 131 6.01 -29.06 28.02
C GLU A 131 7.38 -28.62 28.50
N TYR A 132 8.35 -28.52 27.59
CA TYR A 132 9.68 -28.03 27.92
C TYR A 132 9.65 -26.58 28.41
N LEU A 133 8.87 -25.72 27.74
CA LEU A 133 8.64 -24.32 28.15
C LEU A 133 8.02 -24.22 29.55
N ARG A 134 7.02 -25.05 29.85
CA ARG A 134 6.40 -25.12 31.18
C ARG A 134 7.37 -25.58 32.27
N ASN A 135 8.36 -26.40 31.94
CA ASN A 135 9.34 -26.92 32.90
C ASN A 135 10.50 -25.95 33.16
N ALA A 136 10.92 -25.18 32.15
CA ALA A 136 11.87 -24.06 32.31
C ALA A 136 11.29 -22.88 33.15
N ASN A 137 9.97 -22.90 33.38
CA ASN A 137 9.13 -21.84 33.94
C ASN A 137 9.25 -21.60 35.46
N ARG A 138 10.27 -22.14 36.16
CA ARG A 138 10.35 -22.03 37.65
C ARG A 138 11.13 -20.83 38.21
N SER A 139 12.01 -20.18 37.44
CA SER A 139 12.83 -19.05 37.95
C SER A 139 12.77 -17.76 37.12
N SER A 140 12.79 -17.82 35.79
CA SER A 140 13.00 -16.61 34.94
C SER A 140 11.70 -15.96 34.39
N LEU A 141 10.58 -16.69 34.31
CA LEU A 141 9.35 -16.26 33.61
C LEU A 141 8.27 -15.59 34.48
N LYS A 142 8.43 -15.53 35.82
CA LYS A 142 7.50 -14.75 36.68
C LYS A 142 7.47 -13.24 36.36
N LYS A 143 8.41 -12.75 35.54
CA LYS A 143 8.45 -11.36 35.04
C LYS A 143 7.67 -11.13 33.74
N PHE A 144 7.19 -12.17 33.05
CA PHE A 144 6.52 -12.06 31.76
C PHE A 144 5.16 -12.79 31.75
N PRO A 145 4.03 -12.07 31.82
CA PRO A 145 2.68 -12.65 31.98
C PRO A 145 2.08 -13.29 30.71
N LEU A 146 2.89 -13.56 29.68
CA LEU A 146 2.44 -14.02 28.35
C LEU A 146 2.04 -15.50 28.28
N LEU A 147 2.38 -16.31 29.28
CA LEU A 147 2.14 -17.77 29.27
C LEU A 147 0.88 -18.22 30.01
N ASP A 148 0.04 -17.30 30.50
CA ASP A 148 -1.26 -17.69 31.08
C ASP A 148 -2.30 -17.90 29.97
N SER A 149 -2.48 -19.18 29.63
CA SER A 149 -3.37 -19.73 28.59
C SER A 149 -4.86 -19.35 28.66
N LYS A 150 -5.26 -18.43 29.55
CA LYS A 150 -6.67 -18.02 29.71
C LYS A 150 -7.02 -16.64 29.16
N ARG A 151 -6.04 -15.86 28.71
CA ARG A 151 -6.22 -14.62 27.93
C ARG A 151 -4.81 -14.23 27.52
N SER A 152 -4.44 -14.38 26.25
CA SER A 152 -3.26 -13.66 25.75
C SER A 152 -3.58 -12.17 25.91
N PRO A 153 -2.91 -11.42 26.81
CA PRO A 153 -3.04 -9.99 26.79
C PRO A 153 -2.28 -9.58 25.54
N THR A 154 -3.01 -9.26 24.47
CA THR A 154 -2.44 -8.54 23.33
C THR A 154 -1.71 -7.35 23.92
N PHE A 155 -0.38 -7.40 23.96
CA PHE A 155 0.41 -6.26 24.35
C PHE A 155 0.16 -5.21 23.28
N ASP A 156 -0.73 -4.28 23.59
CA ASP A 156 -1.06 -3.18 22.70
C ASP A 156 0.03 -2.13 22.88
N ILE A 157 0.93 -2.02 21.89
CA ILE A 157 1.99 -1.00 21.86
C ILE A 157 1.41 0.42 21.99
N CYS A 158 0.15 0.63 21.62
CA CYS A 158 -0.56 1.91 21.79
C CYS A 158 -0.93 2.22 23.25
N GLN A 159 -0.74 1.28 24.17
CA GLN A 159 -0.84 1.54 25.62
C GLN A 159 0.48 2.04 26.21
N VAL A 160 1.59 2.02 25.46
CA VAL A 160 2.88 2.55 25.92
C VAL A 160 2.83 4.09 25.98
N PRO A 161 3.16 4.72 27.13
CA PRO A 161 3.25 6.17 27.25
C PRO A 161 4.22 6.76 26.22
N GLY A 162 3.78 7.75 25.44
CA GLY A 162 4.53 8.34 24.33
C GLY A 162 4.24 7.74 22.94
N ILE A 163 3.78 6.48 22.87
CA ILE A 163 3.39 5.82 21.60
C ILE A 163 1.88 5.92 21.35
N LYS A 164 1.07 6.01 22.41
CA LYS A 164 -0.39 6.18 22.33
C LYS A 164 -0.84 7.31 21.39
N GLY A 165 -0.16 8.45 21.42
CA GLY A 165 -0.46 9.60 20.54
C GLY A 165 -0.17 9.30 19.07
N ILE A 166 0.95 8.62 18.79
CA ILE A 166 1.35 8.20 17.44
C ILE A 166 0.35 7.17 16.90
N CYS A 167 0.00 6.17 17.70
CA CYS A 167 -1.01 5.18 17.32
C CYS A 167 -2.38 5.79 17.01
N HIS A 168 -2.83 6.78 17.80
CA HIS A 168 -4.09 7.45 17.54
C HIS A 168 -4.06 8.22 16.21
N LEU A 169 -2.94 8.90 15.92
CA LEU A 169 -2.73 9.59 14.65
C LEU A 169 -2.71 8.61 13.46
N ILE A 170 -2.01 7.49 13.57
CA ILE A 170 -1.95 6.46 12.52
C ILE A 170 -3.31 5.78 12.34
N SER A 171 -3.98 5.40 13.43
CA SER A 171 -5.30 4.76 13.36
C SER A 171 -6.34 5.68 12.74
N ARG A 172 -6.31 6.98 13.05
CA ARG A 172 -7.14 7.98 12.37
C ARG A 172 -6.78 8.06 10.88
N SER A 173 -5.50 8.11 10.56
CA SER A 173 -5.01 8.21 9.18
C SER A 173 -5.43 7.01 8.32
N PHE A 174 -5.24 5.79 8.82
CA PHE A 174 -5.54 4.55 8.10
C PHE A 174 -7.05 4.27 7.98
N ASN A 175 -7.85 4.69 8.97
CA ASN A 175 -9.29 4.48 8.94
C ASN A 175 -10.03 5.54 8.14
N LEU A 176 -9.56 6.79 8.17
CA LEU A 176 -10.24 7.92 7.54
C LEU A 176 -9.61 8.36 6.21
N ILE A 177 -8.45 7.81 5.81
CA ILE A 177 -7.67 8.27 4.65
C ILE A 177 -7.38 9.78 4.77
N ALA A 178 -7.07 10.20 5.99
CA ALA A 178 -6.79 11.59 6.35
C ALA A 178 -5.31 11.74 6.70
N PRO A 179 -4.65 12.85 6.34
CA PRO A 179 -3.29 13.09 6.77
C PRO A 179 -3.18 13.07 8.30
N ALA A 180 -2.10 12.49 8.82
CA ALA A 180 -1.82 12.54 10.25
C ALA A 180 -1.41 13.95 10.72
N LEU A 181 -0.83 14.75 9.82
CA LEU A 181 -0.42 16.15 10.04
C LEU A 181 -1.09 17.02 8.97
N ASP A 182 -2.03 17.84 9.41
CA ASP A 182 -2.84 18.74 8.60
C ASP A 182 -3.39 19.81 9.56
N VAL A 183 -2.78 21.00 9.57
CA VAL A 183 -3.03 22.02 10.60
C VAL A 183 -4.28 22.86 10.29
N ASP A 184 -4.58 23.14 9.02
CA ASP A 184 -5.75 23.91 8.59
C ASP A 184 -6.96 23.07 8.16
N GLN A 185 -6.82 21.74 8.13
CA GLN A 185 -7.87 20.75 7.89
C GLN A 185 -8.42 20.78 6.47
N ASP A 186 -7.57 21.06 5.48
CA ASP A 186 -7.93 21.04 4.07
C ASP A 186 -7.68 19.69 3.35
N TRP A 187 -7.20 18.69 4.11
CA TRP A 187 -6.82 17.33 3.69
C TRP A 187 -5.50 17.18 2.96
N PHE A 188 -4.79 18.26 2.69
CA PHE A 188 -3.44 18.22 2.16
C PHE A 188 -2.44 18.29 3.32
N SER A 189 -1.18 18.01 3.01
CA SER A 189 -0.14 18.01 4.04
C SER A 189 1.18 18.41 3.44
N SER A 190 1.92 19.18 4.21
CA SER A 190 3.33 19.47 3.95
C SER A 190 4.26 18.26 4.22
N PHE A 191 3.79 17.23 4.93
CA PHE A 191 4.53 16.04 5.36
C PHE A 191 4.27 14.84 4.41
N PRO A 192 5.26 13.99 4.09
CA PRO A 192 5.13 12.99 3.01
C PRO A 192 4.27 11.75 3.31
N TRP A 193 4.73 10.92 4.25
CA TRP A 193 4.07 9.72 4.78
C TRP A 193 2.81 9.99 5.60
N ALA A 194 2.12 8.92 6.02
CA ALA A 194 0.93 8.97 6.88
C ALA A 194 -0.23 9.76 6.24
N ARG A 195 -0.56 9.37 5.00
CA ARG A 195 -1.60 9.99 4.16
C ARG A 195 -1.32 11.46 3.78
N GLY A 196 -0.08 11.91 3.88
CA GLY A 196 0.33 13.25 3.47
C GLY A 196 0.73 13.37 1.99
N SER A 197 1.79 14.10 1.67
CA SER A 197 2.17 14.48 0.30
C SER A 197 2.67 13.36 -0.60
N PHE A 198 2.81 12.12 -0.12
CA PHE A 198 2.98 10.96 -1.01
C PHE A 198 1.64 10.51 -1.61
N TRP A 199 0.54 10.85 -0.96
CA TRP A 199 -0.81 10.46 -1.31
C TRP A 199 -1.56 11.56 -2.04
N ARG A 200 -1.27 12.83 -1.73
CA ARG A 200 -1.87 14.00 -2.39
C ARG A 200 -0.80 15.03 -2.71
N GLY A 201 -1.15 16.03 -3.50
CA GLY A 201 -0.30 17.20 -3.69
C GLY A 201 0.23 17.78 -2.38
N ARG A 202 1.49 18.22 -2.37
CA ARG A 202 2.05 18.87 -1.18
C ARG A 202 1.39 20.22 -0.93
N ASP A 203 0.89 20.39 0.28
CA ASP A 203 0.40 21.67 0.75
C ASP A 203 1.54 22.71 0.80
N CYS A 204 1.32 23.85 0.16
CA CYS A 204 2.25 24.96 0.13
C CYS A 204 2.12 25.88 1.36
N ARG A 205 0.99 25.84 2.08
CA ARG A 205 0.68 26.67 3.25
C ARG A 205 -0.30 25.97 4.22
N ASP A 206 0.19 24.99 4.97
CA ASP A 206 -0.50 24.18 6.01
C ASP A 206 -1.22 24.97 7.14
N TRP A 207 -1.24 26.30 7.11
CA TRP A 207 -1.94 27.15 8.07
C TRP A 207 -3.10 27.96 7.44
N ASP A 208 -3.39 27.75 6.15
CA ASP A 208 -4.40 28.44 5.38
C ASP A 208 -5.19 27.45 4.51
N GLY A 209 -6.34 26.98 5.01
CA GLY A 209 -7.19 26.01 4.31
C GLY A 209 -7.91 26.53 3.05
N LYS A 210 -7.42 27.64 2.48
CA LYS A 210 -7.75 28.15 1.15
C LYS A 210 -6.55 28.11 0.21
N SER A 211 -5.44 27.50 0.60
CA SER A 211 -4.20 27.42 -0.17
C SER A 211 -3.80 25.97 -0.40
N TYR A 212 -4.40 25.29 -1.39
CA TYR A 212 -4.19 23.85 -1.61
C TYR A 212 -4.21 23.43 -3.09
N PRO A 213 -3.58 22.28 -3.43
CA PRO A 213 -3.55 21.74 -4.79
C PRO A 213 -4.91 21.67 -5.50
N GLY A 214 -4.98 22.29 -6.68
CA GLY A 214 -6.11 22.22 -7.59
C GLY A 214 -7.28 23.16 -7.31
N ARG A 215 -7.11 24.08 -6.36
CA ARG A 215 -7.97 25.24 -6.19
C ARG A 215 -7.90 26.16 -7.43
N VAL A 216 -8.98 26.86 -7.74
CA VAL A 216 -8.94 27.98 -8.70
C VAL A 216 -8.16 29.14 -8.06
N PRO A 217 -7.17 29.73 -8.77
CA PRO A 217 -6.34 30.82 -8.25
C PRO A 217 -7.13 31.98 -7.63
N SER A 218 -6.70 32.44 -6.45
CA SER A 218 -7.28 33.59 -5.76
C SER A 218 -6.67 34.87 -6.31
N ASP A 219 -7.50 35.70 -6.96
CA ASP A 219 -7.07 36.97 -7.57
C ASP A 219 -5.87 36.81 -8.54
N GLY A 220 -5.82 35.69 -9.27
CA GLY A 220 -4.73 35.36 -10.20
C GLY A 220 -3.39 35.09 -9.52
N ASP A 221 -3.39 34.77 -8.22
CA ASP A 221 -2.22 34.46 -7.40
C ASP A 221 -1.16 35.58 -7.41
N VAL A 222 -1.62 36.84 -7.44
CA VAL A 222 -0.74 38.01 -7.45
C VAL A 222 0.15 38.10 -6.21
N ALA A 223 -0.42 37.84 -5.03
CA ALA A 223 0.27 37.99 -3.75
C ALA A 223 0.95 36.70 -3.29
N HIS A 224 0.34 35.55 -3.56
CA HIS A 224 0.84 34.22 -3.21
C HIS A 224 0.19 33.16 -4.08
N ASP A 225 0.87 32.03 -4.20
CA ASP A 225 0.37 30.79 -4.78
C ASP A 225 -0.71 30.17 -3.85
N SER A 226 -1.96 30.14 -4.32
CA SER A 226 -3.13 29.64 -3.58
C SER A 226 -3.60 28.27 -4.07
N ASN A 227 -3.06 27.77 -5.18
CA ASN A 227 -3.36 26.44 -5.71
C ASN A 227 -2.16 25.49 -5.66
N CYS A 228 -1.05 25.93 -5.06
CA CYS A 228 0.20 25.22 -4.85
C CYS A 228 0.87 24.70 -6.14
N ASN A 229 0.55 25.27 -7.31
CA ASN A 229 1.14 24.83 -8.57
C ASN A 229 2.50 25.51 -8.88
N GLY A 230 2.98 26.38 -8.00
CA GLY A 230 4.26 27.08 -8.10
C GLY A 230 4.28 28.30 -9.03
N ILE A 231 3.13 28.72 -9.56
CA ILE A 231 2.99 29.86 -10.48
C ILE A 231 2.23 30.97 -9.76
N TYR A 232 2.88 32.11 -9.57
CA TYR A 232 2.29 33.26 -8.87
C TYR A 232 3.01 34.55 -9.24
N GLY A 233 2.44 35.69 -8.86
CA GLY A 233 2.98 37.02 -9.11
C GLY A 233 2.58 37.63 -10.46
N MET A 234 3.25 38.72 -10.84
CA MET A 234 2.88 39.57 -11.98
C MET A 234 3.94 39.58 -13.06
N GLN A 235 3.50 39.64 -14.32
CA GLN A 235 4.37 39.98 -15.44
C GLN A 235 4.93 41.40 -15.29
N THR A 236 6.20 41.57 -15.65
CA THR A 236 6.91 42.86 -15.62
C THR A 236 6.88 43.59 -16.96
N THR A 237 6.34 42.96 -18.01
CA THR A 237 6.26 43.50 -19.38
C THR A 237 4.81 43.47 -19.88
N ASP A 238 4.45 44.41 -20.76
CA ASP A 238 3.10 44.61 -21.30
C ASP A 238 2.58 43.37 -22.08
N PRO A 239 1.34 42.90 -21.86
CA PRO A 239 0.39 43.35 -20.83
C PRO A 239 0.79 42.94 -19.40
N ILE A 240 0.77 43.91 -18.49
CA ILE A 240 0.94 43.67 -17.06
C ILE A 240 -0.29 42.91 -16.56
N MET A 241 -0.12 41.61 -16.34
CA MET A 241 -1.17 40.73 -15.84
C MET A 241 -0.56 39.64 -14.94
N PRO A 242 -1.37 38.96 -14.11
CA PRO A 242 -0.87 37.87 -13.28
C PRO A 242 -0.33 36.73 -14.14
N TYR A 243 0.75 36.10 -13.70
CA TYR A 243 1.34 34.97 -14.43
C TYR A 243 0.32 33.84 -14.60
N GLU A 244 -0.43 33.55 -13.56
CA GLU A 244 -1.45 32.50 -13.55
C GLU A 244 -2.56 32.74 -14.59
N ASP A 245 -3.05 33.98 -14.67
CA ASP A 245 -4.03 34.37 -15.69
C ASP A 245 -3.48 34.23 -17.11
N SER A 246 -2.21 34.54 -17.31
CA SER A 246 -1.60 34.51 -18.65
C SER A 246 -1.13 33.15 -19.12
N LEU A 247 -0.79 32.25 -18.19
CA LEU A 247 -0.16 30.96 -18.47
C LEU A 247 -1.12 29.78 -18.29
N CYS A 248 -2.17 29.94 -17.48
CA CYS A 248 -3.05 28.85 -17.07
C CYS A 248 -4.53 29.06 -17.41
N LYS A 249 -5.01 30.30 -17.50
CA LYS A 249 -6.42 30.57 -17.82
C LYS A 249 -6.80 30.04 -19.21
N GLY A 250 -7.89 29.28 -19.28
CA GLY A 250 -8.40 28.71 -20.53
C GLY A 250 -7.60 27.52 -21.07
N THR A 251 -6.58 27.04 -20.35
CA THR A 251 -5.76 25.89 -20.77
C THR A 251 -6.37 24.53 -20.41
N GLY A 252 -7.53 24.53 -19.76
CA GLY A 252 -8.19 23.31 -19.28
C GLY A 252 -7.44 22.63 -18.13
N ALA A 253 -6.83 23.39 -17.23
CA ALA A 253 -6.19 22.85 -16.03
C ALA A 253 -7.20 22.01 -15.21
N GLN A 254 -6.75 20.85 -14.77
CA GLN A 254 -7.56 19.85 -14.09
C GLN A 254 -6.72 18.97 -13.16
N GLY A 255 -7.37 18.45 -12.11
CA GLY A 255 -6.76 17.52 -11.18
C GLY A 255 -6.91 16.06 -11.56
N LEU A 256 -6.14 15.20 -10.90
CA LEU A 256 -6.25 13.75 -11.00
C LEU A 256 -6.63 13.16 -9.64
N VAL A 257 -7.75 12.43 -9.56
CA VAL A 257 -8.10 11.66 -8.38
C VAL A 257 -8.12 10.18 -8.75
N TYR A 258 -7.42 9.36 -7.96
CA TYR A 258 -7.50 7.91 -8.07
C TYR A 258 -8.27 7.33 -6.89
N ILE A 259 -9.34 6.60 -7.18
CA ILE A 259 -10.09 5.80 -6.21
C ILE A 259 -9.77 4.34 -6.47
N GLY A 260 -9.00 3.70 -5.59
CA GLY A 260 -8.61 2.32 -5.82
C GLY A 260 -8.27 1.49 -4.59
N ASP A 261 -7.61 0.38 -4.84
CA ASP A 261 -7.14 -0.58 -3.85
C ASP A 261 -5.61 -0.63 -3.77
N SER A 262 -5.06 -1.71 -3.21
CA SER A 262 -3.62 -1.93 -3.07
C SER A 262 -2.85 -1.87 -4.39
N VAL A 263 -3.47 -2.16 -5.54
CA VAL A 263 -2.80 -2.07 -6.83
C VAL A 263 -2.42 -0.62 -7.16
N GLY A 264 -3.35 0.32 -6.94
CA GLY A 264 -3.09 1.73 -7.25
C GLY A 264 -2.53 2.56 -6.10
N ALA A 265 -2.59 2.05 -4.85
CA ALA A 265 -1.71 2.52 -3.78
C ALA A 265 -0.25 2.11 -4.03
N HIS A 266 -0.04 1.13 -4.91
CA HIS A 266 1.23 0.45 -5.13
C HIS A 266 1.76 -0.20 -3.84
N PHE A 267 0.99 -1.16 -3.33
CA PHE A 267 1.48 -2.07 -2.29
C PHE A 267 2.72 -2.79 -2.80
N HIS A 268 3.78 -2.75 -2.01
CA HIS A 268 5.04 -3.38 -2.36
C HIS A 268 5.85 -3.69 -1.10
N CYS A 269 6.25 -4.94 -0.94
CA CYS A 269 7.19 -5.36 0.10
C CYS A 269 8.56 -5.62 -0.53
N PRO A 270 9.62 -4.89 -0.14
CA PRO A 270 10.95 -5.11 -0.67
C PRO A 270 11.46 -6.54 -0.50
N GLU A 271 11.86 -7.16 -1.61
CA GLU A 271 12.48 -8.50 -1.65
C GLU A 271 13.69 -8.59 -0.71
N ALA A 272 14.47 -7.52 -0.61
CA ALA A 272 15.64 -7.43 0.26
C ALA A 272 15.33 -7.57 1.76
N TRP A 273 14.07 -7.41 2.18
CA TRP A 273 13.64 -7.65 3.56
C TRP A 273 13.35 -9.13 3.84
N MET A 274 13.13 -9.90 2.77
CA MET A 274 12.82 -11.33 2.80
C MET A 274 13.99 -12.21 2.35
N ASP A 275 15.10 -11.60 1.91
CA ASP A 275 16.36 -12.30 1.58
C ASP A 275 17.43 -12.01 2.66
N PRO A 276 17.77 -13.02 3.49
CA PRO A 276 18.85 -12.93 4.49
C PRO A 276 20.19 -12.41 3.96
N LYS A 277 20.49 -12.57 2.67
CA LYS A 277 21.75 -12.10 2.07
C LYS A 277 21.73 -10.61 1.74
N GLN A 278 20.56 -10.01 1.56
CA GLN A 278 20.38 -8.60 1.23
C GLN A 278 19.92 -7.77 2.43
N LEU A 279 19.46 -8.43 3.50
CA LEU A 279 19.02 -7.78 4.72
C LEU A 279 20.16 -7.02 5.41
N SER A 280 20.03 -5.70 5.54
CA SER A 280 21.07 -4.82 6.06
C SER A 280 20.47 -3.54 6.64
N SER A 281 21.30 -2.72 7.30
CA SER A 281 20.89 -1.39 7.77
C SER A 281 20.43 -0.47 6.64
N GLU A 282 21.06 -0.59 5.45
CA GLU A 282 20.71 0.20 4.28
C GLU A 282 19.33 -0.20 3.74
N THR A 283 19.03 -1.49 3.68
CA THR A 283 17.73 -1.95 3.18
C THR A 283 16.61 -1.70 4.18
N LEU A 284 16.87 -1.69 5.49
CA LEU A 284 15.85 -1.40 6.50
C LEU A 284 15.64 0.10 6.82
N GLN A 285 16.39 1.02 6.20
CA GLN A 285 16.31 2.44 6.55
C GLN A 285 14.92 3.06 6.30
N ASN A 286 14.18 2.55 5.30
CA ASN A 286 12.87 3.06 4.90
C ASN A 286 11.69 2.29 5.54
N ILE A 287 11.95 1.34 6.45
CA ILE A 287 10.87 0.52 7.04
C ILE A 287 9.84 1.39 7.78
N THR A 288 10.28 2.45 8.46
CA THR A 288 9.35 3.37 9.15
C THR A 288 8.44 4.08 8.14
N GLN A 289 8.98 4.56 7.02
CA GLN A 289 8.18 5.17 5.95
C GLN A 289 7.12 4.19 5.43
N TRP A 290 7.52 2.96 5.15
CA TRP A 290 6.65 1.89 4.65
C TRP A 290 5.50 1.59 5.63
N ILE A 291 5.79 1.51 6.93
CA ILE A 291 4.76 1.30 7.97
C ILE A 291 3.72 2.41 7.95
N PHE A 292 4.15 3.67 8.00
CA PHE A 292 3.23 4.81 8.03
C PHE A 292 2.49 5.04 6.71
N ASN A 293 2.94 4.39 5.63
CA ASN A 293 2.22 4.35 4.36
C ASN A 293 1.47 3.03 4.15
N GLU A 294 1.18 2.26 5.20
CA GLU A 294 0.31 1.07 5.09
C GLU A 294 0.88 -0.05 4.19
N GLY A 295 2.18 -0.02 3.92
CA GLY A 295 2.86 -0.92 2.98
C GLY A 295 2.89 -0.42 1.53
N ASP A 296 2.40 0.79 1.29
CA ASP A 296 2.17 1.36 -0.02
C ASP A 296 3.24 2.39 -0.44
N TRP A 297 3.38 2.53 -1.75
CA TRP A 297 4.32 3.45 -2.40
C TRP A 297 3.61 4.33 -3.45
N PRO A 298 2.56 5.10 -3.07
CA PRO A 298 1.73 5.86 -4.01
C PRO A 298 2.54 6.91 -4.80
N GLN A 299 3.65 7.38 -4.25
CA GLN A 299 4.59 8.30 -4.88
C GLN A 299 5.41 7.67 -6.03
N LEU A 300 5.33 6.35 -6.23
CA LEU A 300 5.97 5.62 -7.34
C LEU A 300 4.97 4.88 -8.24
N GLY A 301 3.69 4.84 -7.85
CA GLY A 301 2.65 4.08 -8.55
C GLY A 301 2.23 4.64 -9.91
N PHE A 302 1.57 3.81 -10.71
CA PHE A 302 1.23 4.10 -12.11
C PHE A 302 0.27 5.29 -12.33
N VAL A 303 -0.47 5.71 -11.30
CA VAL A 303 -1.45 6.80 -11.44
C VAL A 303 -0.92 8.11 -10.90
N THR A 304 -0.50 8.13 -9.63
CA THR A 304 -0.13 9.37 -8.92
C THR A 304 1.37 9.47 -8.64
N GLY A 305 2.18 8.52 -9.11
CA GLY A 305 3.62 8.52 -8.85
C GLY A 305 4.31 9.74 -9.42
N TYR A 306 5.24 10.34 -8.69
CA TYR A 306 5.95 11.55 -9.10
C TYR A 306 7.44 11.53 -8.72
N MET A 307 7.87 10.59 -7.88
CA MET A 307 9.26 10.45 -7.47
C MET A 307 10.00 9.48 -8.36
N ASN A 308 11.29 9.71 -8.60
CA ASN A 308 12.15 8.70 -9.19
C ASN A 308 12.46 7.61 -8.17
N VAL A 309 12.60 6.37 -8.65
CA VAL A 309 13.18 5.27 -7.88
C VAL A 309 14.65 5.59 -7.58
N THR A 310 15.01 5.69 -6.30
CA THR A 310 16.37 6.04 -5.86
C THR A 310 17.16 4.85 -5.28
N ASN A 311 16.48 3.79 -4.87
CA ASN A 311 17.12 2.61 -4.30
C ASN A 311 16.56 1.33 -4.94
N SER A 312 17.34 0.75 -5.85
CA SER A 312 16.98 -0.47 -6.60
C SER A 312 17.00 -1.75 -5.76
N LEU A 313 17.59 -1.73 -4.56
CA LEU A 313 17.48 -2.85 -3.61
C LEU A 313 16.10 -2.87 -2.92
N LEU A 314 15.46 -1.71 -2.81
CA LEU A 314 14.13 -1.64 -2.23
C LEU A 314 13.06 -1.86 -3.28
N ILE A 315 13.17 -1.19 -4.42
CA ILE A 315 12.15 -1.25 -5.46
C ILE A 315 12.79 -1.14 -6.84
N LYS A 316 12.51 -2.10 -7.72
CA LYS A 316 13.18 -2.22 -9.03
C LYS A 316 12.27 -1.65 -10.12
N GLY A 317 12.78 -0.69 -10.89
CA GLY A 317 12.06 -0.10 -12.02
C GLY A 317 12.26 1.40 -12.10
N TYR A 318 11.32 2.08 -12.74
CA TYR A 318 11.27 3.53 -12.85
C TYR A 318 9.82 4.00 -12.67
N THR A 319 9.66 5.30 -12.48
CA THR A 319 8.36 5.91 -12.31
C THR A 319 7.96 6.61 -13.61
N ASP A 320 6.78 6.25 -14.11
CA ASP A 320 6.03 6.98 -15.11
C ASP A 320 4.55 6.80 -14.75
N SER A 321 3.79 7.88 -14.81
CA SER A 321 2.46 7.91 -14.24
C SER A 321 1.50 8.82 -15.00
N ILE A 322 0.21 8.57 -14.82
CA ILE A 322 -0.85 9.44 -15.37
C ILE A 322 -0.69 10.87 -14.87
N TYR A 323 -0.37 11.10 -13.59
CA TYR A 323 -0.11 12.42 -13.03
C TYR A 323 1.04 13.14 -13.75
N LEU A 324 2.20 12.48 -13.89
CA LEU A 324 3.35 13.09 -14.56
C LEU A 324 3.06 13.42 -16.03
N ARG A 325 2.29 12.56 -16.72
CA ARG A 325 1.85 12.80 -18.10
C ARG A 325 0.86 13.97 -18.20
N LEU A 326 -0.10 14.07 -17.28
CA LEU A 326 -1.03 15.21 -17.19
C LEU A 326 -0.29 16.52 -16.88
N ARG A 327 0.69 16.50 -15.96
CA ARG A 327 1.54 17.66 -15.66
C ARG A 327 2.42 18.05 -16.85
N ALA A 328 2.94 17.07 -17.60
CA ALA A 328 3.72 17.34 -18.80
C ALA A 328 2.86 17.96 -19.90
N ARG A 329 1.59 17.53 -20.01
CA ARG A 329 0.61 18.09 -20.94
C ARG A 329 0.19 19.51 -20.57
N ASN A 330 -0.04 19.78 -19.30
CA ASN A 330 -0.30 21.11 -18.77
C ASN A 330 0.37 21.31 -17.41
N ARG A 331 1.41 22.15 -17.36
CA ARG A 331 2.19 22.42 -16.14
C ARG A 331 1.39 23.09 -15.02
N CYS A 332 0.24 23.69 -15.33
CA CYS A 332 -0.66 24.26 -14.33
C CYS A 332 -1.30 23.19 -13.43
N ASN A 333 -1.26 21.91 -13.84
CA ASN A 333 -1.74 20.76 -13.05
C ASN A 333 -0.71 20.28 -12.00
N HIS A 334 0.37 21.03 -11.77
CA HIS A 334 1.38 20.65 -10.79
C HIS A 334 0.77 20.46 -9.39
N ARG A 335 1.19 19.40 -8.70
CA ARG A 335 0.66 18.90 -7.42
C ARG A 335 -0.80 18.46 -7.41
N ASP A 336 -1.55 18.65 -8.48
CA ASP A 336 -2.98 18.36 -8.45
C ASP A 336 -3.31 16.87 -8.64
N TYR A 337 -2.89 16.05 -7.67
CA TYR A 337 -3.19 14.63 -7.58
C TYR A 337 -3.72 14.27 -6.18
N GLN A 338 -4.60 13.27 -6.13
CA GLN A 338 -5.04 12.63 -4.89
C GLN A 338 -5.20 11.12 -5.11
N ASN A 339 -4.49 10.32 -4.33
CA ASN A 339 -4.59 8.87 -4.30
C ASN A 339 -5.41 8.45 -3.08
N LEU A 340 -6.69 8.14 -3.30
CA LEU A 340 -7.64 7.73 -2.28
C LEU A 340 -7.70 6.20 -2.14
N SER A 341 -6.60 5.51 -2.48
CA SER A 341 -6.55 4.05 -2.45
C SER A 341 -6.44 3.51 -1.03
N ARG A 342 -6.95 2.30 -0.82
CA ARG A 342 -6.77 1.58 0.45
C ARG A 342 -6.62 0.08 0.24
N ASN A 343 -5.67 -0.51 0.95
CA ASN A 343 -5.50 -1.97 0.98
C ASN A 343 -6.79 -2.65 1.45
N GLY A 344 -7.27 -3.61 0.65
CA GLY A 344 -8.55 -4.30 0.87
C GLY A 344 -9.80 -3.51 0.47
N ALA A 345 -9.68 -2.36 -0.20
CA ALA A 345 -10.84 -1.62 -0.69
C ALA A 345 -11.61 -2.41 -1.75
N SER A 346 -12.93 -2.53 -1.58
CA SER A 346 -13.88 -3.09 -2.55
C SER A 346 -15.06 -2.13 -2.72
N THR A 347 -15.98 -2.42 -3.64
CA THR A 347 -17.19 -1.60 -3.80
C THR A 347 -18.02 -1.48 -2.53
N LYS A 348 -17.96 -2.50 -1.65
CA LYS A 348 -18.65 -2.51 -0.35
C LYS A 348 -18.12 -1.45 0.62
N THR A 349 -16.86 -1.03 0.46
CA THR A 349 -16.18 -0.12 1.39
C THR A 349 -15.83 1.24 0.77
N VAL A 350 -15.77 1.32 -0.55
CA VAL A 350 -15.25 2.49 -1.27
C VAL A 350 -16.03 3.77 -0.98
N LEU A 351 -17.36 3.69 -0.83
CA LEU A 351 -18.17 4.87 -0.52
C LEU A 351 -17.78 5.50 0.82
N LYS A 352 -17.49 4.69 1.85
CA LYS A 352 -17.10 5.17 3.18
C LYS A 352 -15.75 5.87 3.15
N HIS A 353 -14.80 5.32 2.40
CA HIS A 353 -13.41 5.78 2.43
C HIS A 353 -13.11 6.84 1.39
N ALA A 354 -13.49 6.64 0.13
CA ALA A 354 -13.16 7.57 -0.95
C ALA A 354 -14.05 8.83 -0.92
N ALA A 355 -15.37 8.68 -0.83
CA ALA A 355 -16.26 9.83 -0.90
C ALA A 355 -16.22 10.72 0.36
N GLY A 356 -15.79 10.16 1.49
CA GLY A 356 -15.58 10.91 2.74
C GLY A 356 -14.23 11.62 2.82
N SER A 357 -13.25 11.24 2.01
CA SER A 357 -11.88 11.77 2.05
C SER A 357 -11.50 12.58 0.80
N LEU A 358 -12.31 12.58 -0.25
CA LEU A 358 -12.12 13.41 -1.45
C LEU A 358 -12.08 14.90 -1.08
N ALA A 359 -10.96 15.56 -1.34
CA ALA A 359 -10.81 17.00 -1.15
C ALA A 359 -11.11 17.71 -2.46
N ARG A 360 -12.39 17.97 -2.71
CA ARG A 360 -12.83 18.84 -3.80
C ARG A 360 -14.04 19.68 -3.47
N ASN A 361 -13.99 20.93 -3.89
CA ASN A 361 -15.07 21.89 -3.80
C ASN A 361 -15.64 22.22 -5.18
N LYS A 362 -16.93 21.99 -5.34
CA LYS A 362 -17.67 22.20 -6.60
C LYS A 362 -17.55 23.61 -7.21
N THR A 363 -17.28 24.63 -6.39
CA THR A 363 -17.30 26.03 -6.81
C THR A 363 -15.95 26.73 -6.80
N SER A 364 -14.99 26.24 -6.01
CA SER A 364 -13.69 26.89 -5.84
C SER A 364 -12.52 26.13 -6.43
N ASP A 365 -12.74 24.93 -6.98
CA ASP A 365 -11.67 24.06 -7.47
C ASP A 365 -11.81 23.78 -8.96
N HIS A 366 -10.71 23.40 -9.60
CA HIS A 366 -10.70 22.98 -10.98
C HIS A 366 -11.44 21.65 -11.19
N PRO A 367 -12.02 21.41 -12.38
CA PRO A 367 -12.54 20.10 -12.74
C PRO A 367 -11.49 19.01 -12.55
N THR A 368 -11.95 17.79 -12.33
CA THR A 368 -11.07 16.69 -11.94
C THR A 368 -11.33 15.47 -12.79
N PHE A 369 -10.26 14.85 -13.28
CA PHE A 369 -10.31 13.52 -13.87
C PHE A 369 -10.18 12.48 -12.76
N VAL A 370 -11.25 11.74 -12.53
CA VAL A 370 -11.31 10.65 -11.54
C VAL A 370 -11.10 9.33 -12.26
N ILE A 371 -10.14 8.54 -11.81
CA ILE A 371 -9.98 7.15 -12.23
C ILE A 371 -10.40 6.25 -11.08
N TYR A 372 -11.39 5.40 -11.33
CA TYR A 372 -11.86 4.36 -10.43
C TYR A 372 -11.26 3.02 -10.85
N GLY A 373 -10.47 2.41 -9.98
CA GLY A 373 -9.80 1.14 -10.23
C GLY A 373 -9.74 0.25 -8.99
N LEU A 374 -10.80 -0.54 -8.79
CA LEU A 374 -10.82 -1.64 -7.81
C LEU A 374 -10.59 -2.95 -8.57
N PHE A 375 -9.37 -3.45 -8.51
CA PHE A 375 -8.86 -4.48 -9.42
C PHE A 375 -9.28 -5.88 -8.98
N GLY A 376 -9.42 -6.14 -7.67
CA GLY A 376 -9.56 -7.51 -7.18
C GLY A 376 -10.51 -7.75 -6.00
N ASN A 377 -10.56 -6.88 -4.98
CA ASN A 377 -11.18 -7.23 -3.68
C ASN A 377 -12.70 -7.48 -3.69
N ASP A 378 -13.38 -7.20 -4.80
CA ASP A 378 -14.78 -7.61 -5.00
C ASP A 378 -14.92 -9.11 -5.29
N VAL A 379 -13.84 -9.78 -5.69
CA VAL A 379 -13.76 -11.24 -5.87
C VAL A 379 -12.70 -11.89 -4.96
N CYS A 380 -11.60 -11.21 -4.65
CA CYS A 380 -10.57 -11.69 -3.74
C CYS A 380 -11.00 -11.55 -2.28
N ASN A 381 -11.01 -12.65 -1.53
CA ASN A 381 -11.36 -12.66 -0.11
C ASN A 381 -10.68 -13.85 0.61
N ASN A 382 -10.74 -13.85 1.95
CA ASN A 382 -10.10 -14.86 2.80
C ASN A 382 -11.09 -15.87 3.39
N PHE A 383 -12.32 -15.96 2.88
CA PHE A 383 -13.32 -16.90 3.38
C PHE A 383 -13.08 -18.30 2.78
N ALA A 384 -13.29 -19.34 3.58
CA ALA A 384 -13.15 -20.73 3.12
C ALA A 384 -14.06 -21.04 1.91
N ASN A 385 -15.27 -20.49 1.89
CA ASN A 385 -16.12 -20.46 0.71
C ASN A 385 -16.02 -19.10 0.00
N THR A 386 -14.97 -18.95 -0.81
CA THR A 386 -14.66 -17.67 -1.49
C THR A 386 -15.82 -17.18 -2.36
N VAL A 387 -16.43 -18.07 -3.17
CA VAL A 387 -17.43 -17.71 -4.20
C VAL A 387 -18.68 -17.08 -3.59
N GLU A 388 -19.10 -17.56 -2.43
CA GLU A 388 -20.29 -17.05 -1.72
C GLU A 388 -20.11 -15.62 -1.21
N HIS A 389 -18.88 -15.22 -0.93
CA HIS A 389 -18.56 -13.92 -0.34
C HIS A 389 -18.17 -12.85 -1.36
N MET A 390 -17.98 -13.25 -2.63
CA MET A 390 -17.75 -12.33 -3.74
C MET A 390 -18.92 -11.36 -3.92
N THR A 391 -18.63 -10.11 -4.28
CA THR A 391 -19.64 -9.12 -4.66
C THR A 391 -20.48 -9.65 -5.81
N THR A 392 -21.80 -9.47 -5.71
CA THR A 392 -22.72 -9.85 -6.79
C THR A 392 -22.84 -8.71 -7.81
N PRO A 393 -23.19 -8.99 -9.08
CA PRO A 393 -23.41 -7.94 -10.07
C PRO A 393 -24.42 -6.86 -9.65
N LYS A 394 -25.48 -7.25 -8.92
CA LYS A 394 -26.46 -6.31 -8.38
C LYS A 394 -25.84 -5.38 -7.33
N MET A 395 -25.09 -5.93 -6.38
CA MET A 395 -24.41 -5.14 -5.35
C MET A 395 -23.37 -4.19 -5.96
N MET A 396 -22.60 -4.68 -6.94
CA MET A 396 -21.64 -3.84 -7.68
C MET A 396 -22.34 -2.62 -8.29
N HIS A 397 -23.46 -2.84 -8.97
CA HIS A 397 -24.23 -1.77 -9.57
C HIS A 397 -24.71 -0.75 -8.52
N GLU A 398 -25.36 -1.21 -7.46
CA GLU A 398 -25.86 -0.33 -6.38
C GLU A 398 -24.72 0.47 -5.72
N ASN A 399 -23.60 -0.18 -5.41
CA ASN A 399 -22.45 0.46 -4.77
C ASN A 399 -21.79 1.52 -5.67
N VAL A 400 -21.59 1.20 -6.95
CA VAL A 400 -20.95 2.11 -7.91
C VAL A 400 -21.87 3.30 -8.20
N MET A 401 -23.18 3.08 -8.34
CA MET A 401 -24.13 4.18 -8.53
C MET A 401 -24.14 5.14 -7.35
N ASN A 402 -24.17 4.63 -6.11
CA ASN A 402 -24.09 5.46 -4.92
C ASN A 402 -22.79 6.30 -4.86
N LEU A 403 -21.67 5.73 -5.33
CA LEU A 403 -20.41 6.47 -5.44
C LEU A 403 -20.52 7.58 -6.50
N LEU A 404 -20.99 7.26 -7.70
CA LEU A 404 -21.11 8.23 -8.80
C LEU A 404 -22.07 9.38 -8.47
N GLU A 405 -23.21 9.11 -7.84
CA GLU A 405 -24.13 10.15 -7.35
C GLU A 405 -23.45 11.08 -6.35
N ARG A 406 -22.62 10.53 -5.46
CA ARG A 406 -21.86 11.33 -4.50
C ARG A 406 -20.76 12.15 -5.18
N LEU A 407 -20.08 11.59 -6.17
CA LEU A 407 -19.10 12.33 -6.98
C LEU A 407 -19.78 13.48 -7.75
N ASP A 408 -20.98 13.27 -8.32
CA ASP A 408 -21.73 14.31 -9.04
C ASP A 408 -22.11 15.48 -8.12
N ALA A 409 -22.44 15.17 -6.87
CA ALA A 409 -22.73 16.19 -5.86
C ALA A 409 -21.49 17.00 -5.43
N THR A 410 -20.29 16.42 -5.51
CA THR A 410 -19.06 17.01 -4.96
C THR A 410 -18.17 17.68 -6.02
N LEU A 411 -18.05 17.08 -7.20
CA LEU A 411 -17.08 17.52 -8.21
C LEU A 411 -17.54 18.77 -8.98
N PRO A 412 -16.60 19.65 -9.37
CA PRO A 412 -16.88 20.75 -10.29
C PRO A 412 -17.39 20.26 -11.64
N ASN A 413 -18.21 21.08 -12.32
CA ASN A 413 -18.70 20.78 -13.66
C ASN A 413 -17.54 20.63 -14.66
N GLY A 414 -17.67 19.67 -15.57
CA GLY A 414 -16.62 19.34 -16.54
C GLY A 414 -15.61 18.31 -16.01
N SER A 415 -15.94 17.65 -14.89
CA SER A 415 -15.15 16.53 -14.38
C SER A 415 -15.45 15.25 -15.16
N HIS A 416 -14.50 14.33 -15.19
CA HIS A 416 -14.63 13.05 -15.89
C HIS A 416 -14.39 11.89 -14.93
N VAL A 417 -15.10 10.78 -15.09
CA VAL A 417 -14.88 9.55 -14.31
C VAL A 417 -14.59 8.40 -15.26
N LEU A 418 -13.43 7.78 -15.13
CA LEU A 418 -13.07 6.54 -15.81
C LEU A 418 -13.26 5.34 -14.87
N LEU A 419 -14.09 4.38 -15.25
CA LEU A 419 -14.22 3.09 -14.58
C LEU A 419 -13.30 2.06 -15.24
N ILE A 420 -12.38 1.47 -14.49
CA ILE A 420 -11.50 0.38 -14.96
C ILE A 420 -12.09 -0.97 -14.55
N GLY A 421 -12.12 -1.93 -15.49
CA GLY A 421 -12.53 -3.31 -15.22
C GLY A 421 -11.65 -4.06 -14.20
N LEU A 422 -12.18 -5.12 -13.61
CA LEU A 422 -11.43 -6.01 -12.73
C LEU A 422 -10.37 -6.79 -13.52
N VAL A 423 -9.34 -7.27 -12.83
CA VAL A 423 -8.31 -8.11 -13.44
C VAL A 423 -8.79 -9.55 -13.62
N ASP A 424 -8.41 -10.19 -14.72
CA ASP A 424 -8.43 -11.64 -14.83
C ASP A 424 -7.19 -12.20 -14.12
N GLY A 425 -7.36 -12.75 -12.91
CA GLY A 425 -6.26 -13.28 -12.09
C GLY A 425 -5.83 -14.71 -12.44
N SER A 426 -6.38 -15.35 -13.48
CA SER A 426 -6.12 -16.76 -13.79
C SER A 426 -4.67 -17.07 -14.15
N PHE A 427 -3.92 -16.06 -14.61
CA PHE A 427 -2.50 -16.21 -14.95
C PHE A 427 -1.59 -16.34 -13.72
N ILE A 428 -2.01 -15.86 -12.55
CA ILE A 428 -1.11 -15.69 -11.39
C ILE A 428 -0.60 -17.04 -10.88
N TYR A 429 -1.51 -18.01 -10.67
CA TYR A 429 -1.12 -19.32 -10.17
C TYR A 429 -0.17 -20.08 -11.11
N PRO A 430 -0.47 -20.30 -12.41
CA PRO A 430 0.45 -21.00 -13.29
C PRO A 430 1.79 -20.26 -13.44
N THR A 431 1.81 -18.94 -13.30
CA THR A 431 3.04 -18.13 -13.37
C THR A 431 3.93 -18.28 -12.14
N MET A 432 3.34 -18.37 -10.93
CA MET A 432 4.08 -18.29 -9.66
C MET A 432 4.22 -19.63 -8.92
N SER A 433 3.36 -20.60 -9.19
CA SER A 433 3.24 -21.83 -8.39
C SER A 433 4.48 -22.72 -8.33
N GLU A 434 5.33 -22.70 -9.36
CA GLU A 434 6.57 -23.46 -9.40
C GLU A 434 7.81 -22.62 -9.01
N ARG A 435 7.62 -21.32 -8.78
CA ARG A 435 8.70 -20.40 -8.41
C ARG A 435 8.97 -20.45 -6.92
N ILE A 436 10.22 -20.18 -6.56
CA ILE A 436 10.65 -20.15 -5.16
C ILE A 436 10.39 -18.75 -4.61
N HIS A 437 9.49 -18.67 -3.64
CA HIS A 437 9.25 -17.44 -2.86
C HIS A 437 10.53 -16.98 -2.12
N PRO A 438 10.80 -15.68 -1.95
CA PRO A 438 11.99 -15.16 -1.27
C PRO A 438 12.28 -15.77 0.12
N ILE A 439 11.24 -16.09 0.89
CA ILE A 439 11.33 -16.70 2.24
C ILE A 439 11.57 -18.23 2.21
N VAL A 440 11.54 -18.85 1.02
CA VAL A 440 11.60 -20.30 0.73
C VAL A 440 10.30 -21.07 1.04
N LEU A 441 9.75 -21.67 -0.05
CA LEU A 441 8.69 -22.69 -0.21
C LEU A 441 7.23 -22.27 -0.49
N PHE A 442 6.66 -23.06 -1.42
CA PHE A 442 5.49 -22.96 -2.32
C PHE A 442 4.13 -22.47 -1.80
N MET A 443 3.33 -21.86 -2.71
CA MET A 443 1.91 -21.51 -2.53
C MET A 443 1.01 -22.24 -3.55
N THR A 444 -0.26 -22.52 -3.17
CA THR A 444 -1.25 -23.27 -3.98
C THR A 444 -2.49 -22.45 -4.38
N ASN A 445 -2.91 -22.63 -5.65
CA ASN A 445 -4.15 -22.35 -6.41
C ASN A 445 -5.08 -21.19 -6.04
N MET A 446 -5.34 -20.30 -7.03
CA MET A 446 -6.44 -19.32 -7.05
C MET A 446 -7.30 -19.50 -8.33
N ASN A 447 -8.63 -19.41 -8.24
CA ASN A 447 -9.53 -19.57 -9.40
C ASN A 447 -10.79 -18.66 -9.29
N ASP A 448 -10.63 -17.35 -9.52
CA ASP A 448 -11.67 -16.32 -9.29
C ASP A 448 -12.13 -15.57 -10.58
N SER A 449 -11.60 -15.93 -11.76
CA SER A 449 -11.70 -15.09 -12.98
C SER A 449 -13.10 -14.92 -13.57
N MET A 450 -13.99 -15.90 -13.43
CA MET A 450 -15.32 -15.83 -14.05
C MET A 450 -16.17 -14.71 -13.45
N ARG A 451 -16.10 -14.49 -12.12
CA ARG A 451 -16.82 -13.40 -11.46
C ARG A 451 -16.22 -12.04 -11.83
N ALA A 452 -14.90 -11.94 -11.96
CA ALA A 452 -14.24 -10.70 -12.37
C ALA A 452 -14.73 -10.20 -13.73
N PHE A 453 -14.94 -11.13 -14.68
CA PHE A 453 -15.52 -10.84 -15.98
C PHE A 453 -16.97 -10.32 -15.88
N GLU A 454 -17.82 -10.97 -15.06
CA GLU A 454 -19.20 -10.52 -14.82
C GLU A 454 -19.27 -9.10 -14.23
N LEU A 455 -18.44 -8.79 -13.24
CA LEU A 455 -18.40 -7.48 -12.57
C LEU A 455 -17.87 -6.38 -13.50
N SER A 456 -16.87 -6.68 -14.32
CA SER A 456 -16.37 -5.78 -15.37
C SER A 456 -17.47 -5.43 -16.38
N GLY A 457 -18.31 -6.41 -16.73
CA GLY A 457 -19.49 -6.20 -17.57
C GLY A 457 -20.56 -5.29 -16.94
N VAL A 458 -20.63 -5.19 -15.61
CA VAL A 458 -21.52 -4.23 -14.92
C VAL A 458 -20.97 -2.81 -15.05
N LEU A 459 -19.67 -2.60 -14.81
CA LEU A 459 -19.02 -1.29 -14.94
C LEU A 459 -19.18 -0.71 -16.35
N LYS A 460 -18.99 -1.54 -17.37
CA LYS A 460 -19.19 -1.16 -18.77
C LYS A 460 -20.63 -0.68 -19.04
N LYS A 461 -21.63 -1.41 -18.56
CA LYS A 461 -23.05 -1.05 -18.74
C LYS A 461 -23.41 0.26 -18.06
N ILE A 462 -22.84 0.56 -16.89
CA ILE A 462 -23.05 1.83 -16.18
C ILE A 462 -22.53 2.98 -17.02
N ALA A 463 -21.28 2.91 -17.50
CA ALA A 463 -20.69 3.96 -18.35
C ALA A 463 -21.49 4.20 -19.64
N GLU A 464 -22.01 3.14 -20.28
CA GLU A 464 -22.78 3.27 -21.51
C GLU A 464 -24.15 3.94 -21.31
N LYS A 465 -24.83 3.68 -20.18
CA LYS A 465 -26.26 4.00 -20.01
C LYS A 465 -26.55 5.17 -19.08
N GLU A 466 -25.75 5.37 -18.04
CA GLU A 466 -26.04 6.35 -16.99
C GLU A 466 -25.49 7.73 -17.34
N ARG A 467 -26.18 8.78 -16.90
CA ARG A 467 -25.83 10.18 -17.19
C ARG A 467 -25.96 11.02 -15.92
N PHE A 468 -25.01 11.93 -15.71
CA PHE A 468 -24.91 12.76 -14.52
C PHE A 468 -24.79 14.24 -14.90
N SER A 469 -25.03 15.13 -13.95
CA SER A 469 -25.15 16.57 -14.23
C SER A 469 -23.80 17.28 -14.39
N SER A 470 -22.79 16.80 -13.68
CA SER A 470 -21.49 17.44 -13.49
C SER A 470 -20.35 16.57 -14.02
N LEU A 471 -20.63 15.29 -14.33
CA LEU A 471 -19.64 14.30 -14.74
C LEU A 471 -20.04 13.45 -15.96
N GLU A 472 -19.04 13.16 -16.79
CA GLU A 472 -19.11 12.14 -17.84
C GLU A 472 -18.43 10.85 -17.36
N VAL A 473 -19.05 9.69 -17.63
CA VAL A 473 -18.54 8.39 -17.20
C VAL A 473 -18.05 7.58 -18.39
N HIS A 474 -16.82 7.08 -18.31
CA HIS A 474 -16.15 6.29 -19.33
C HIS A 474 -15.78 4.91 -18.78
N TYR A 475 -15.51 3.96 -19.68
CA TYR A 475 -15.06 2.62 -19.31
C TYR A 475 -13.86 2.18 -20.14
N LEU A 476 -12.88 1.56 -19.49
CA LEU A 476 -11.81 0.81 -20.13
C LEU A 476 -11.69 -0.58 -19.48
N ASP A 477 -11.40 -1.57 -20.31
CA ASP A 477 -10.97 -2.88 -19.83
C ASP A 477 -9.68 -2.75 -19.02
N ASN A 478 -9.41 -3.71 -18.14
CA ASN A 478 -8.21 -3.69 -17.33
C ASN A 478 -6.93 -3.73 -18.20
N PRO A 479 -5.99 -2.78 -18.04
CA PRO A 479 -4.82 -2.68 -18.92
C PRO A 479 -3.81 -3.83 -18.76
N LEU A 480 -3.86 -4.62 -17.67
CA LEU A 480 -2.86 -5.66 -17.38
C LEU A 480 -2.78 -6.74 -18.46
N ALA A 481 -3.89 -7.13 -19.07
CA ALA A 481 -3.89 -8.14 -20.13
C ALA A 481 -3.05 -7.71 -21.34
N GLN A 482 -3.18 -6.44 -21.74
CA GLN A 482 -2.38 -5.87 -22.82
C GLN A 482 -0.92 -5.70 -22.42
N VAL A 483 -0.65 -5.27 -21.17
CA VAL A 483 0.73 -5.17 -20.65
C VAL A 483 1.44 -6.52 -20.72
N MET A 484 0.81 -7.61 -20.28
CA MET A 484 1.40 -8.95 -20.31
C MET A 484 1.70 -9.40 -21.75
N GLN A 485 0.75 -9.22 -22.68
CA GLN A 485 0.95 -9.56 -24.10
C GLN A 485 2.12 -8.78 -24.72
N GLU A 486 2.20 -7.48 -24.46
CA GLU A 486 3.29 -6.63 -24.97
C GLU A 486 4.64 -6.95 -24.30
N TRP A 487 4.65 -7.45 -23.06
CA TRP A 487 5.84 -7.89 -22.34
C TRP A 487 6.40 -9.21 -22.88
N GLU A 488 5.54 -10.21 -23.05
CA GLU A 488 5.90 -11.51 -23.65
C GLU A 488 6.37 -11.36 -25.10
N ALA A 489 5.75 -10.46 -25.86
CA ALA A 489 6.17 -10.17 -27.24
C ALA A 489 7.61 -9.62 -27.33
N LYS A 490 8.15 -9.07 -26.24
CA LYS A 490 9.56 -8.63 -26.14
C LYS A 490 10.51 -9.75 -25.70
N GLY A 491 10.01 -10.97 -25.49
CA GLY A 491 10.77 -12.13 -25.05
C GLY A 491 11.00 -12.19 -23.54
N ASN A 492 10.23 -11.42 -22.76
CA ASN A 492 10.32 -11.40 -21.30
C ASN A 492 9.26 -12.31 -20.69
N GLU A 493 9.37 -12.56 -19.38
CA GLU A 493 8.51 -13.50 -18.67
C GLU A 493 7.50 -12.77 -17.76
N VAL A 494 6.23 -13.20 -17.77
CA VAL A 494 5.14 -12.52 -17.03
C VAL A 494 5.38 -12.44 -15.51
N TRP A 495 6.10 -13.40 -14.92
CA TRP A 495 6.39 -13.39 -13.48
C TRP A 495 7.19 -12.16 -13.04
N GLU A 496 7.92 -11.50 -13.95
CA GLU A 496 8.68 -10.28 -13.68
C GLU A 496 7.76 -9.07 -13.41
N LEU A 497 6.50 -9.16 -13.83
CA LEU A 497 5.47 -8.14 -13.63
C LEU A 497 4.75 -8.27 -12.29
N LEU A 498 4.98 -9.34 -11.53
CA LEU A 498 4.38 -9.57 -10.21
C LEU A 498 5.35 -9.20 -9.09
N ASP A 499 4.81 -8.70 -7.98
CA ASP A 499 5.58 -8.47 -6.76
C ASP A 499 6.16 -9.79 -6.24
N PRO A 500 7.47 -9.87 -5.96
CA PRO A 500 8.11 -11.13 -5.60
C PRO A 500 7.73 -11.64 -4.21
N VAL A 501 7.22 -10.78 -3.31
CA VAL A 501 6.91 -11.13 -1.92
C VAL A 501 5.44 -11.48 -1.72
N ASP A 502 4.51 -10.76 -2.36
CA ASP A 502 3.09 -11.16 -2.28
C ASP A 502 2.62 -12.03 -3.45
N SER A 503 3.38 -12.08 -4.55
CA SER A 503 3.09 -12.86 -5.75
C SER A 503 1.72 -12.57 -6.38
N LEU A 504 1.19 -11.36 -6.15
CA LEU A 504 -0.18 -10.97 -6.49
C LEU A 504 -0.23 -9.59 -7.14
N HIS A 505 0.37 -8.58 -6.54
CA HIS A 505 0.28 -7.20 -7.02
C HIS A 505 1.23 -6.94 -8.19
N PRO A 506 0.92 -5.97 -9.08
CA PRO A 506 1.85 -5.56 -10.11
C PRO A 506 3.12 -4.91 -9.53
N SER A 507 4.28 -5.41 -9.91
CA SER A 507 5.60 -4.90 -9.51
C SER A 507 5.84 -3.48 -10.05
N GLN A 508 6.83 -2.76 -9.52
CA GLN A 508 7.23 -1.46 -10.07
C GLN A 508 7.69 -1.52 -11.54
N ILE A 509 8.04 -2.69 -12.07
CA ILE A 509 8.29 -2.86 -13.51
C ILE A 509 6.97 -2.77 -14.29
N ALA A 510 5.89 -3.36 -13.76
CA ALA A 510 4.57 -3.33 -14.37
C ALA A 510 3.90 -1.95 -14.26
N GLN A 511 4.10 -1.22 -13.16
CA GLN A 511 3.49 0.09 -12.90
C GLN A 511 3.59 1.07 -14.10
N PRO A 512 4.78 1.44 -14.62
CA PRO A 512 4.87 2.36 -15.75
C PRO A 512 4.31 1.77 -17.06
N LEU A 513 4.31 0.45 -17.24
CA LEU A 513 3.70 -0.20 -18.41
C LEU A 513 2.16 -0.09 -18.36
N ILE A 514 1.57 -0.22 -17.17
CA ILE A 514 0.14 0.01 -16.93
C ILE A 514 -0.21 1.47 -17.25
N ALA A 515 0.59 2.42 -16.75
CA ALA A 515 0.40 3.85 -17.06
C ALA A 515 0.46 4.11 -18.58
N ASP A 516 1.41 3.48 -19.28
CA ASP A 516 1.56 3.66 -20.71
C ASP A 516 0.37 3.14 -21.52
N VAL A 517 -0.04 1.90 -21.27
CA VAL A 517 -1.20 1.30 -21.93
C VAL A 517 -2.46 2.10 -21.63
N LEU A 518 -2.67 2.49 -20.38
CA LEU A 518 -3.83 3.28 -19.97
C LEU A 518 -3.85 4.65 -20.67
N TRP A 519 -2.71 5.33 -20.72
CA TRP A 519 -2.57 6.62 -21.40
C TRP A 519 -2.84 6.52 -22.90
N ARG A 520 -2.25 5.53 -23.59
CA ARG A 520 -2.50 5.30 -25.03
C ARG A 520 -3.98 5.04 -25.31
N ASN A 521 -4.62 4.22 -24.49
CA ASN A 521 -6.05 3.92 -24.63
C ASN A 521 -6.93 5.16 -24.38
N LEU A 522 -6.53 6.05 -23.47
CA LEU A 522 -7.18 7.34 -23.24
C LEU A 522 -7.00 8.29 -24.43
N GLU A 523 -5.79 8.40 -24.98
CA GLU A 523 -5.53 9.23 -26.16
C GLU A 523 -6.30 8.75 -27.39
N GLU A 524 -6.44 7.43 -27.57
CA GLU A 524 -7.18 6.86 -28.69
C GLU A 524 -8.69 7.05 -28.54
N LYS A 525 -9.26 6.76 -27.36
CA LYS A 525 -10.71 6.65 -27.18
C LYS A 525 -11.35 7.92 -26.61
N TYR A 526 -10.65 8.62 -25.72
CA TYR A 526 -11.18 9.76 -24.95
C TYR A 526 -10.17 10.92 -24.83
N PRO A 527 -9.58 11.41 -25.94
CA PRO A 527 -8.48 12.39 -25.87
C PRO A 527 -8.88 13.72 -25.19
N TYR A 528 -10.15 14.11 -25.27
CA TYR A 528 -10.66 15.33 -24.64
C TYR A 528 -10.61 15.30 -23.11
N VAL A 529 -10.69 14.10 -22.50
CA VAL A 529 -10.58 13.91 -21.04
C VAL A 529 -9.20 14.33 -20.54
N LEU A 530 -8.17 14.23 -21.38
CA LEU A 530 -6.80 14.59 -21.03
C LEU A 530 -6.54 16.10 -21.16
N GLY A 531 -7.45 16.86 -21.77
CA GLY A 531 -7.27 18.26 -22.11
C GLY A 531 -6.26 18.49 -23.25
N ASP A 532 -6.10 19.75 -23.64
CA ASP A 532 -5.14 20.16 -24.66
C ASP A 532 -3.73 20.34 -24.06
N VAL A 533 -2.71 20.30 -24.92
CA VAL A 533 -1.35 20.65 -24.53
C VAL A 533 -1.29 22.15 -24.26
N ASN A 534 -0.85 22.56 -23.07
CA ASN A 534 -0.70 23.97 -22.73
C ASN A 534 0.43 24.60 -23.56
N PRO A 535 0.15 25.60 -24.43
CA PRO A 535 1.16 26.22 -25.28
C PRO A 535 2.22 27.00 -24.50
N HIS A 536 2.00 27.25 -23.21
CA HIS A 536 2.87 28.02 -22.33
C HIS A 536 3.80 27.15 -21.47
N ASN A 537 3.79 25.83 -21.62
CA ASN A 537 4.61 24.92 -20.80
C ASN A 537 6.11 25.27 -20.77
N ASP A 538 6.69 25.61 -21.92
CA ASP A 538 8.10 26.01 -21.98
C ASP A 538 8.36 27.34 -21.25
N LYS A 539 7.39 28.25 -21.32
CA LYS A 539 7.48 29.55 -20.63
C LYS A 539 7.34 29.38 -19.12
N ILE A 540 6.42 28.53 -18.66
CA ILE A 540 6.27 28.16 -17.25
C ILE A 540 7.59 27.58 -16.73
N LYS A 541 8.18 26.62 -17.45
CA LYS A 541 9.48 26.04 -17.07
C LYS A 541 10.61 27.08 -17.03
N GLN A 542 10.63 28.01 -17.98
CA GLN A 542 11.64 29.08 -18.00
C GLN A 542 11.54 30.00 -16.78
N LEU A 543 10.31 30.34 -16.36
CA LEU A 543 10.07 31.30 -15.30
C LEU A 543 10.09 30.68 -13.90
N PHE A 544 9.51 29.48 -13.75
CA PHE A 544 9.25 28.85 -12.46
C PHE A 544 10.05 27.54 -12.25
N GLY A 545 10.86 27.13 -13.22
CA GLY A 545 11.74 25.96 -13.10
C GLY A 545 10.97 24.66 -12.89
N ASP A 546 11.18 24.04 -11.73
CA ASP A 546 10.49 22.82 -11.30
C ASP A 546 9.17 23.10 -10.57
N GLN A 547 8.75 24.37 -10.47
CA GLN A 547 7.54 24.85 -9.79
C GLN A 547 7.54 24.58 -8.26
N GLY A 548 8.72 24.48 -7.65
CA GLY A 548 8.85 24.15 -6.22
C GLY A 548 8.77 22.66 -5.93
N GLY A 549 8.74 21.82 -6.97
CA GLY A 549 8.80 20.36 -6.90
C GLY A 549 7.48 19.67 -6.52
N HIS A 550 7.48 18.35 -6.71
CA HIS A 550 6.37 17.37 -6.58
C HIS A 550 5.30 17.47 -7.66
#